data_AF-A0A2T1E8F5-F1
#
_entry.id   AF-A0A2T1E8F5-F1
#
_cell.length_a   1.000
_cell.length_b   1.000
_cell.length_c   1.000
_cell.angle_alpha   90.00
_cell.angle_beta   90.00
_cell.angle_gamma   90.00
#
_symmetry.space_group_name_H-M   'P 1'
#
loop_
_entity.id
_entity.type
_entity.pdbx_description
1 polymer ?
#
loop_
_entity_poly.entity_id
_entity_poly.type
_entity_poly.pdbx_seq_one_letter_code
_entity_poly.pdbx_strand_id
1 'polypeptide(L)' 'MSQTFEDDDLRPEYDFTKLPVVARGQGRKKSTLIQLDPDVAAIFPDSGAVNEGLRLLMRLIQQSPSQLNANITVTSPK' A
#
# COMPACT_ATOMS: atom_id res chain seq x y z
N MET A 1 -39.88 28.81 -19.94
CA MET A 1 -39.43 28.26 -18.65
C MET A 1 -37.93 28.05 -18.76
N SER A 2 -37.15 29.02 -18.31
CA SER A 2 -35.69 28.93 -18.27
C SER A 2 -35.33 28.69 -16.81
N GLN A 3 -34.91 27.48 -16.48
CA GLN A 3 -34.51 27.12 -15.13
C GLN A 3 -33.03 27.49 -14.98
N THR A 4 -32.75 28.68 -14.43
CA THR A 4 -31.43 29.04 -13.92
C THR A 4 -31.25 28.28 -12.61
N PHE A 5 -30.29 27.36 -12.59
CA PHE A 5 -29.87 26.70 -11.36
C PHE A 5 -29.02 27.71 -10.60
N GLU A 6 -29.67 28.49 -9.74
CA GLU A 6 -28.99 29.34 -8.77
C GLU A 6 -28.19 28.42 -7.83
N ASP A 7 -26.86 28.53 -7.92
CA ASP A 7 -25.85 27.87 -7.08
C ASP A 7 -25.88 28.42 -5.62
N ASP A 8 -27.02 28.97 -5.19
CA ASP A 8 -27.08 30.01 -4.14
C ASP A 8 -27.44 29.48 -2.73
N ASP A 9 -27.74 28.18 -2.60
CA ASP A 9 -28.00 27.55 -1.30
C ASP A 9 -26.82 26.70 -0.77
N LEU A 10 -25.71 26.62 -1.52
CA LEU A 10 -24.51 25.91 -1.10
C LEU A 10 -23.62 26.84 -0.27
N ARG A 11 -23.46 26.50 1.02
CA ARG A 11 -22.49 27.20 1.86
C ARG A 11 -21.08 27.08 1.26
N PRO A 12 -20.21 28.10 1.40
CA PRO A 12 -18.88 28.13 0.78
C PRO A 12 -17.95 26.97 1.20
N GLU A 13 -18.24 26.30 2.32
CA GLU A 13 -17.52 25.10 2.75
C GLU A 13 -17.85 23.84 1.92
N TYR A 14 -18.95 23.85 1.17
CA TYR A 14 -19.44 22.74 0.35
C TYR A 14 -19.17 22.93 -1.14
N ASP A 15 -17.98 23.40 -1.49
CA ASP A 15 -17.50 23.44 -2.88
C ASP A 15 -17.07 22.03 -3.34
N PHE A 16 -18.00 21.32 -3.97
CA PHE A 16 -17.78 19.98 -4.49
C PHE A 16 -16.87 19.94 -5.72
N THR A 17 -16.59 21.07 -6.38
CA THR A 17 -15.67 21.14 -7.54
C THR A 17 -14.22 20.89 -7.14
N LYS A 18 -13.89 21.10 -5.87
CA LYS A 18 -12.56 20.87 -5.29
C LYS A 18 -12.36 19.44 -4.78
N LEU A 19 -13.41 18.61 -4.78
CA LEU A 19 -13.28 17.24 -4.28
C LEU A 19 -12.64 16.32 -5.31
N PRO A 20 -11.61 15.54 -4.94
CA PRO A 20 -11.02 14.55 -5.83
C PRO A 20 -12.04 13.44 -6.11
N VAL A 21 -12.28 13.17 -7.39
CA VAL A 21 -13.15 12.07 -7.83
C VAL A 21 -12.47 10.74 -7.50
N VAL A 22 -12.91 10.11 -6.42
CA VAL A 22 -12.45 8.77 -6.02
C VAL A 22 -13.46 7.72 -6.50
N ALA A 23 -13.03 6.80 -7.36
CA ALA A 23 -13.89 5.73 -7.87
C ALA A 23 -14.46 4.90 -6.72
N ARG A 24 -15.78 5.02 -6.43
CA ARG A 24 -16.52 4.22 -5.44
C ARG A 24 -17.23 3.07 -6.17
N GLY A 25 -16.87 1.81 -5.90
CA GLY A 25 -17.53 0.64 -6.50
C GLY A 25 -16.79 -0.69 -6.33
N GLN A 26 -17.46 -1.80 -6.70
CA GLN A 26 -16.85 -3.13 -6.84
C GLN A 26 -15.85 -3.09 -8.01
N GLY A 27 -14.58 -3.33 -7.73
CA GLY A 27 -13.49 -3.15 -8.70
C GLY A 27 -12.26 -2.46 -8.11
N ARG A 28 -12.34 -1.95 -6.87
CA ARG A 28 -11.14 -1.55 -6.14
C ARG A 28 -10.24 -2.77 -5.94
N LYS A 29 -9.05 -2.74 -6.54
CA LYS A 29 -7.93 -3.53 -6.05
C LYS A 29 -7.64 -3.03 -4.65
N LYS A 30 -8.01 -3.81 -3.63
CA LYS A 30 -7.55 -3.55 -2.25
C LYS A 30 -6.03 -3.67 -2.31
N SER A 31 -5.35 -2.52 -2.30
CA SER A 31 -3.90 -2.51 -2.15
C SER A 31 -3.62 -2.92 -0.72
N THR A 32 -2.98 -4.07 -0.51
CA THR A 32 -2.53 -4.46 0.81
C THR A 32 -1.43 -3.50 1.22
N LEU A 33 -1.72 -2.64 2.20
CA LEU A 33 -0.73 -1.73 2.77
C LEU A 33 0.12 -2.53 3.76
N ILE A 34 1.41 -2.66 3.46
CA ILE A 34 2.41 -3.23 4.37
C ILE A 34 3.27 -2.08 4.87
N GLN A 35 3.26 -1.86 6.18
CA GLN A 35 4.14 -0.90 6.82
C GLN A 35 5.51 -1.54 7.01
N LEU A 36 6.56 -0.85 6.56
CA LEU A 36 7.94 -1.21 6.82
C LEU A 36 8.40 -0.53 8.11
N ASP A 37 9.33 -1.17 8.82
CA ASP A 37 10.02 -0.54 9.94
C ASP A 37 10.89 0.64 9.45
N PRO A 38 11.11 1.67 10.29
CA PRO A 38 11.75 2.92 9.87
C PRO A 38 13.20 2.75 9.41
N ASP A 39 13.91 1.76 9.95
CA ASP A 39 15.26 1.38 9.53
C ASP A 39 15.27 0.75 8.12
N VAL A 40 14.31 -0.13 7.83
CA VAL A 40 14.13 -0.76 6.52
C VAL A 40 13.72 0.28 5.49
N ALA A 41 12.78 1.18 5.83
CA ALA A 41 12.33 2.25 4.95
C ALA A 41 13.42 3.29 4.65
N ALA A 42 14.37 3.50 5.57
CA ALA A 42 15.52 4.38 5.34
C ALA A 42 16.49 3.81 4.30
N ILE A 43 16.57 2.48 4.17
CA ILE A 43 17.46 1.78 3.23
C ILE A 43 16.74 1.48 1.91
N PHE A 44 15.45 1.13 1.98
CA PHE A 44 14.63 0.75 0.83
C PHE A 44 13.51 1.79 0.60
N PRO A 45 13.68 2.68 -0.39
CA PRO A 45 12.75 3.81 -0.61
C PRO A 45 11.40 3.39 -1.23
N ASP A 46 11.32 2.21 -1.85
CA ASP A 46 10.11 1.72 -2.49
C ASP A 46 9.91 0.20 -2.36
N SER A 47 8.68 -0.25 -2.62
CA SER A 47 8.30 -1.65 -2.54
C SER A 47 9.02 -2.55 -3.56
N GLY A 48 9.41 -2.00 -4.71
CA GLY A 48 10.21 -2.70 -5.72
C GLY A 48 11.60 -3.03 -5.20
N ALA A 49 12.28 -2.08 -4.56
CA ALA A 49 13.59 -2.27 -3.94
C ALA A 49 13.57 -3.38 -2.88
N VAL A 50 12.55 -3.39 -2.02
CA VAL A 50 12.34 -4.47 -1.02
C VAL A 50 12.14 -5.82 -1.72
N ASN A 51 11.27 -5.86 -2.73
CA ASN A 51 10.95 -7.10 -3.44
C ASN A 51 12.17 -7.69 -4.17
N GLU A 52 12.99 -6.85 -4.81
CA GLU A 52 14.22 -7.31 -5.46
C GLU A 52 15.24 -7.83 -4.45
N GLY A 53 15.39 -7.16 -3.30
CA GLY A 53 16.25 -7.64 -2.20
C GLY A 53 15.82 -9.02 -1.69
N LEU A 54 14.51 -9.19 -1.43
CA LEU A 54 13.96 -10.47 -0.99
C LEU A 54 14.10 -11.57 -2.05
N ARG A 55 13.93 -11.24 -3.33
CA ARG A 55 14.14 -12.20 -4.44
C ARG A 55 15.60 -12.64 -4.54
N LEU A 56 16.54 -11.72 -4.36
CA LEU A 56 17.96 -12.05 -4.32
C LEU A 56 18.27 -12.99 -3.16
N LEU A 57 17.73 -12.70 -1.96
CA LEU A 57 17.86 -13.59 -0.81
C LEU A 57 17.30 -14.99 -1.10
N MET A 58 16.11 -15.09 -1.70
CA MET A 58 15.53 -16.39 -2.10
C MET A 58 16.45 -17.17 -3.05
N ARG A 59 17.09 -16.50 -4.03
CA ARG A 59 18.03 -17.15 -4.96
C ARG A 59 19.27 -17.68 -4.22
N LEU A 60 19.84 -16.88 -3.33
CA LEU A 60 21.00 -17.28 -2.52
C LEU A 60 20.67 -18.48 -1.61
N ILE A 61 19.48 -18.45 -0.99
CA ILE A 61 18.94 -19.56 -0.19
C ILE A 61 18.78 -20.82 -1.04
N GLN A 62 18.22 -20.70 -2.25
CA GLN A 62 17.99 -21.83 -3.14
C GLN A 62 19.29 -22.49 -3.60
N GLN A 63 20.37 -21.72 -3.71
CA GLN A 63 21.71 -22.22 -4.06
C GLN A 63 22.42 -22.92 -2.88
N SER A 64 21.97 -22.69 -1.65
CA SER A 64 22.56 -23.24 -0.42
C SER A 64 21.50 -23.79 0.54
N PRO A 65 20.69 -24.79 0.13
CA PRO A 65 19.52 -25.25 0.89
C PRO A 65 19.86 -25.91 2.24
N SER A 66 21.12 -26.27 2.46
CA SER A 66 21.57 -27.11 3.58
C SER A 66 21.62 -26.40 4.95
N GLN A 67 21.41 -25.08 5.03
CA GLN A 67 21.69 -24.30 6.26
C GLN A 67 20.56 -23.39 6.77
N LEU A 68 19.37 -23.36 6.17
CA LEU A 68 18.32 -22.37 6.48
C LEU A 68 17.10 -22.91 7.25
N ASN A 69 17.17 -24.16 7.69
CA ASN A 69 16.13 -24.87 8.42
C ASN A 69 16.21 -24.72 9.96
N ALA A 70 17.09 -23.87 10.51
CA ALA A 70 17.35 -23.82 11.95
C ALA A 70 16.58 -22.73 12.74
N ASN A 71 15.89 -21.79 12.09
CA ASN A 71 15.50 -20.53 12.76
C ASN A 71 14.17 -19.90 12.31
N ILE A 72 13.33 -20.59 11.50
CA ILE A 72 11.98 -20.11 11.18
C ILE A 72 10.94 -20.46 12.28
N THR A 73 11.31 -21.28 13.27
CA THR A 73 10.44 -21.65 14.40
C THR A 73 10.72 -20.75 15.61
N VAL A 74 10.40 -19.46 15.52
CA VAL A 74 10.32 -18.62 16.72
C VAL A 74 9.02 -17.83 16.70
N THR A 75 8.14 -18.22 17.63
CA THR A 75 7.02 -17.44 18.19
C THR A 75 5.66 -17.57 17.51
N SER A 76 5.03 -18.74 17.69
CA SER A 76 3.65 -18.77 18.20
C SER A 76 3.69 -18.84 19.72
N PRO A 77 3.11 -17.87 20.44
CA PRO A 77 2.59 -18.10 21.76
C PRO A 77 1.06 -18.00 21.72
N LYS A 78 0.45 -19.09 22.22
CA LYS A 78 -0.86 -19.23 22.84
C LYS A 78 -1.80 -18.01 22.83
#